data_AF-A0A660KXU4-F1
#
_entry.id   AF-A0A660KXU4-F1
#
_cell.length_a   1.000
_cell.length_b   1.000
_cell.length_c   1.000
_cell.angle_alpha   90.00
_cell.angle_beta   90.00
_cell.angle_gamma   90.00
#
_symmetry.space_group_name_H-M   'P 1'
#
loop_
_entity.id
_entity.type
_entity.pdbx_description
1 polymer ?
#
loop_
_entity_poly.entity_id
_entity_poly.type
_entity_poly.pdbx_seq_one_letter_code
_entity_poly.pdbx_strand_id
1 'polypeptide(L)'
;MLIVLLFYFFQEYDKVGPVGWEFPNFNFNVSHHGDYVAIASEPLCLVGLDIVSCMIPQKETVLGFVQNFSSYFSSLEWNNIVNAGTCDDILVEFYRYWCLKEAYVKAIGSGLASGLDKVEFHNTRWTSISVKINGEDMREWGFWLSEMGKRHLVSIAKGHPRSATESYKRTLKRIDFNEEEYRMALQLPNVDFVSRTVEELISVLHPKVYGITTDKNNA
;
A
#
# COMPACT_ATOMS: atom_id res chain seq x y z
N MET A 1 8.00 -10.80 19.67
CA MET A 1 6.59 -10.39 19.86
C MET A 1 6.07 -10.06 18.48
N LEU A 2 5.22 -10.90 17.90
CA LEU A 2 4.70 -10.71 16.55
C LEU A 2 3.59 -9.63 16.64
N ILE A 3 3.80 -8.46 16.07
CA ILE A 3 2.85 -7.33 16.17
C ILE A 3 2.12 -7.17 14.83
N VAL A 4 0.93 -7.77 14.81
CA VAL A 4 -0.32 -7.06 14.47
C VAL A 4 -0.57 -6.60 13.03
N LEU A 5 -1.63 -7.19 12.46
CA LEU A 5 -2.17 -6.99 11.12
C LEU A 5 -2.88 -5.64 10.96
N LEU A 6 -2.41 -4.85 10.01
CA LEU A 6 -3.01 -3.56 9.65
C LEU A 6 -4.07 -3.73 8.58
N PHE A 7 -5.34 -3.56 8.94
CA PHE A 7 -6.48 -3.69 8.03
C PHE A 7 -6.91 -2.35 7.46
N TYR A 8 -7.05 -2.28 6.13
CA TYR A 8 -7.84 -1.26 5.46
C TYR A 8 -9.20 -1.84 5.07
N PHE A 9 -10.22 -1.54 5.89
CA PHE A 9 -11.62 -1.90 5.63
C PHE A 9 -12.39 -0.69 5.10
N PHE A 10 -13.18 -0.92 4.06
CA PHE A 10 -14.29 -0.09 3.66
C PHE A 10 -15.35 -0.06 4.77
N GLN A 11 -15.17 0.79 5.78
CA GLN A 11 -16.25 1.02 6.76
C GLN A 11 -17.36 1.92 6.19
N GLU A 12 -17.10 2.61 5.07
CA GLU A 12 -18.07 3.51 4.46
C GLU A 12 -18.78 2.97 3.21
N TYR A 13 -18.28 1.97 2.46
CA TYR A 13 -19.13 1.41 1.38
C TYR A 13 -20.37 0.74 1.90
N ASP A 14 -20.26 -0.03 2.99
CA ASP A 14 -21.43 -0.70 3.56
C ASP A 14 -22.46 0.32 4.11
N LYS A 15 -22.05 1.58 4.33
CA LYS A 15 -22.92 2.67 4.81
C LYS A 15 -23.48 3.55 3.69
N VAL A 16 -22.77 3.66 2.55
CA VAL A 16 -23.10 4.57 1.45
C VAL A 16 -23.63 3.81 0.22
N GLY A 17 -23.33 2.52 0.09
CA GLY A 17 -23.82 1.67 -0.99
C GLY A 17 -25.25 1.19 -0.74
N PRO A 18 -26.15 1.23 -1.73
CA PRO A 18 -27.46 0.60 -1.59
C PRO A 18 -27.30 -0.91 -1.35
N VAL A 19 -28.20 -1.47 -0.54
CA VAL A 19 -28.27 -2.90 -0.23
C VAL A 19 -28.15 -3.73 -1.53
N GLY A 20 -27.07 -4.51 -1.66
CA GLY A 20 -26.88 -5.44 -2.78
C GLY A 20 -25.71 -5.16 -3.75
N TRP A 21 -24.75 -4.30 -3.39
CA TRP A 21 -23.53 -4.17 -4.20
C TRP A 21 -22.66 -5.44 -4.11
N GLU A 22 -22.43 -6.08 -5.27
CA GLU A 22 -21.35 -7.04 -5.42
C GLU A 22 -20.00 -6.32 -5.30
N PHE A 23 -18.95 -7.03 -4.87
CA PHE A 23 -17.56 -6.54 -4.94
C PHE A 23 -16.90 -7.14 -6.19
N PRO A 24 -17.16 -6.60 -7.40
CA PRO A 24 -16.77 -7.25 -8.65
C PRO A 24 -15.26 -7.42 -8.80
N ASN A 25 -14.49 -6.59 -8.12
CA ASN A 25 -13.03 -6.60 -8.16
C ASN A 25 -12.44 -6.68 -6.75
N PHE A 26 -13.13 -7.34 -5.80
CA PHE A 26 -12.53 -7.54 -4.48
C PHE A 26 -11.13 -8.13 -4.62
N ASN A 27 -10.15 -7.40 -4.13
CA ASN A 27 -8.76 -7.81 -4.10
C ASN A 27 -8.09 -7.30 -2.83
N PHE A 28 -6.99 -7.94 -2.47
CA PHE A 28 -6.21 -7.57 -1.30
C PHE A 28 -4.72 -7.75 -1.57
N ASN A 29 -3.91 -7.03 -0.81
CA ASN A 29 -2.46 -7.13 -0.84
C ASN A 29 -1.91 -7.22 0.58
N VAL A 30 -0.84 -8.00 0.74
CA VAL A 30 -0.20 -8.26 2.02
C VAL A 30 1.28 -7.95 1.92
N SER A 31 1.82 -7.26 2.92
CA SER A 31 3.27 -7.08 3.08
C SER A 31 3.67 -7.28 4.54
N HIS A 32 4.92 -7.65 4.78
CA HIS A 32 5.46 -7.80 6.13
C HIS A 32 6.93 -7.43 6.15
N HIS A 33 7.35 -6.74 7.20
CA HIS A 33 8.76 -6.48 7.48
C HIS A 33 8.92 -6.07 8.94
N GLY A 34 10.03 -6.49 9.55
CA GLY A 34 10.29 -6.24 10.97
C GLY A 34 9.24 -6.90 11.85
N ASP A 35 8.61 -6.09 12.70
CA ASP A 35 7.63 -6.58 13.68
C ASP A 35 6.21 -6.68 13.13
N TYR A 36 5.96 -6.22 11.89
CA TYR A 36 4.62 -5.98 11.36
C TYR A 36 4.26 -6.84 10.14
N VAL A 37 2.97 -7.19 10.07
CA VAL A 37 2.28 -7.66 8.87
C VAL A 37 1.18 -6.65 8.56
N ALA A 38 0.98 -6.28 7.31
CA ALA A 38 -0.04 -5.32 6.89
C ALA A 38 -0.88 -5.91 5.75
N ILE A 39 -2.19 -5.58 5.73
CA ILE A 39 -3.16 -6.03 4.73
C ILE A 39 -4.05 -4.87 4.26
N ALA A 40 -4.05 -4.61 2.95
CA ALA A 40 -4.97 -3.67 2.33
C ALA A 40 -5.94 -4.41 1.43
N SER A 41 -7.20 -3.95 1.36
CA SER A 41 -8.22 -4.52 0.48
C SER A 41 -9.02 -3.44 -0.24
N GLU A 42 -9.44 -3.73 -1.47
CA GLU A 42 -10.25 -2.84 -2.31
C GLU A 42 -11.33 -3.65 -3.05
N PRO A 43 -12.59 -3.15 -3.12
CA PRO A 43 -13.69 -3.81 -3.80
C PRO A 43 -13.74 -3.53 -5.31
N LEU A 44 -13.16 -2.40 -5.74
CA LEU A 44 -13.26 -1.89 -7.11
C LEU A 44 -11.89 -1.59 -7.73
N CYS A 45 -11.07 -0.79 -7.05
CA CYS A 45 -9.72 -0.43 -7.48
C CYS A 45 -8.75 -1.59 -7.28
N LEU A 46 -7.62 -1.58 -7.97
CA LEU A 46 -6.47 -2.38 -7.57
C LEU A 46 -5.90 -1.82 -6.27
N VAL A 47 -5.42 -2.70 -5.40
CA VAL A 47 -4.66 -2.31 -4.20
C VAL A 47 -3.31 -2.98 -4.15
N GLY A 48 -2.29 -2.20 -3.80
CA GLY A 48 -0.97 -2.68 -3.46
C GLY A 48 -0.52 -2.04 -2.16
N LEU A 49 0.20 -2.82 -1.37
CA LEU A 49 0.63 -2.45 -0.04
C LEU A 49 2.09 -2.85 0.15
N ASP A 50 2.88 -1.94 0.67
CA ASP A 50 4.20 -2.28 1.17
C ASP A 50 4.42 -1.75 2.58
N ILE A 51 5.17 -2.51 3.38
CA ILE A 51 5.62 -2.11 4.72
C ILE A 51 7.09 -2.44 4.85
N VAL A 52 7.88 -1.47 5.30
CA VAL A 52 9.33 -1.62 5.40
C VAL A 52 9.86 -0.99 6.69
N SER A 53 10.64 -1.76 7.45
CA SER A 53 11.47 -1.25 8.55
C SER A 53 12.70 -0.56 7.98
N CYS A 54 12.93 0.72 8.32
CA CYS A 54 14.05 1.51 7.84
C CYS A 54 15.38 1.13 8.53
N MET A 55 15.90 -0.05 8.21
CA MET A 55 17.14 -0.61 8.76
C MET A 55 18.08 -1.00 7.62
N ILE A 56 19.39 -0.88 7.82
CA ILE A 56 20.39 -1.41 6.88
C ILE A 56 20.81 -2.84 7.25
N PRO A 57 21.22 -3.67 6.27
CA PRO A 57 21.87 -4.93 6.55
C PRO A 57 23.12 -4.76 7.42
N GLN A 58 23.42 -5.77 8.24
CA GLN A 58 24.64 -5.76 9.05
C GLN A 58 25.87 -5.73 8.14
N LYS A 59 26.86 -4.91 8.51
CA LYS A 59 28.15 -4.74 7.81
C LYS A 59 28.09 -3.93 6.50
N GLU A 60 26.99 -3.24 6.21
CA GLU A 60 26.91 -2.30 5.10
C GLU A 60 26.97 -0.83 5.57
N THR A 61 27.40 0.07 4.68
CA THR A 61 27.19 1.51 4.85
C THR A 61 25.88 1.90 4.18
N VAL A 62 25.21 2.94 4.66
CA VAL A 62 23.96 3.42 4.02
C VAL A 62 24.17 3.70 2.54
N LEU A 63 25.23 4.43 2.20
CA LEU A 63 25.52 4.77 0.80
C LEU A 63 25.77 3.52 -0.04
N GLY A 64 26.57 2.57 0.45
CA GLY A 64 26.84 1.32 -0.27
C GLY A 64 25.58 0.50 -0.50
N PHE A 65 24.73 0.38 0.53
CA PHE A 65 23.45 -0.32 0.46
C PHE A 65 22.52 0.32 -0.58
N VAL A 66 22.27 1.64 -0.45
CA VAL A 66 21.34 2.38 -1.30
C VAL A 66 21.82 2.41 -2.77
N GLN A 67 23.13 2.46 -3.01
CA GLN A 67 23.72 2.41 -4.35
C GLN A 67 23.31 1.17 -5.15
N ASN A 68 23.13 0.03 -4.48
CA ASN A 68 22.73 -1.23 -5.12
C ASN A 68 21.36 -1.16 -5.79
N PHE A 69 20.53 -0.19 -5.40
CA PHE A 69 19.17 0.00 -5.90
C PHE A 69 19.04 1.17 -6.87
N SER A 70 20.14 1.87 -7.19
CA SER A 70 20.12 3.09 -8.00
C SER A 70 19.40 2.95 -9.35
N SER A 71 19.46 1.76 -9.97
CA SER A 71 18.81 1.48 -11.26
C SER A 71 17.28 1.38 -11.20
N TYR A 72 16.67 1.35 -10.01
CA TYR A 72 15.22 1.31 -9.84
C TYR A 72 14.59 2.70 -9.67
N PHE A 73 15.41 3.75 -9.56
CA PHE A 73 14.97 5.12 -9.35
C PHE A 73 15.18 5.97 -10.59
N SER A 74 14.31 6.95 -10.81
CA SER A 74 14.56 7.97 -11.80
C SER A 74 15.71 8.87 -11.37
N SER A 75 16.27 9.65 -12.30
CA SER A 75 17.32 10.63 -11.97
C SER A 75 16.86 11.66 -10.92
N LEU A 76 15.57 12.04 -10.94
CA LEU A 76 14.99 12.97 -9.97
C LEU A 76 14.94 12.34 -8.57
N GLU A 77 14.36 11.14 -8.47
CA GLU A 77 14.22 10.43 -7.20
C GLU A 77 15.58 10.11 -6.61
N TRP A 78 16.50 9.61 -7.43
CA TRP A 78 17.86 9.28 -7.02
C TRP A 78 18.59 10.52 -6.48
N ASN A 79 18.47 11.65 -7.17
CA ASN A 79 19.03 12.91 -6.71
C ASN A 79 18.43 13.35 -5.37
N ASN A 80 17.13 13.18 -5.15
CA ASN A 80 16.49 13.48 -3.87
C ASN A 80 17.01 12.57 -2.76
N ILE A 81 17.18 11.27 -3.03
CA ILE A 81 17.68 10.27 -2.08
C ILE A 81 19.10 10.61 -1.63
N VAL A 82 20.04 10.76 -2.56
CA VAL A 82 21.46 10.92 -2.20
C VAL A 82 21.79 12.29 -1.59
N ASN A 83 20.93 13.29 -1.80
CA ASN A 83 21.08 14.64 -1.25
C ASN A 83 20.15 14.91 -0.05
N ALA A 84 19.51 13.89 0.52
CA ALA A 84 18.54 14.06 1.61
C ALA A 84 19.15 14.63 2.92
N GLY A 85 20.47 14.55 3.09
CA GLY A 85 21.18 15.12 4.23
C GLY A 85 22.09 14.12 4.92
N THR A 86 21.76 13.75 6.16
CA THR A 86 22.53 12.76 6.92
C THR A 86 22.39 11.35 6.32
N CYS A 87 23.24 10.42 6.75
CA CYS A 87 23.06 9.01 6.37
C CYS A 87 21.68 8.46 6.79
N ASP A 88 21.10 8.94 7.90
CA ASP A 88 19.77 8.51 8.31
C ASP A 88 18.69 9.08 7.39
N ASP A 89 18.81 10.36 7.00
CA ASP A 89 17.88 11.00 6.05
C ASP A 89 17.91 10.31 4.69
N ILE A 90 19.10 9.97 4.18
CA ILE A 90 19.28 9.23 2.91
C ILE A 90 18.58 7.87 2.99
N LEU A 91 18.74 7.15 4.11
CA LEU A 91 18.13 5.84 4.31
C LEU A 91 16.59 5.93 4.34
N VAL A 92 16.06 6.90 5.09
CA VAL A 92 14.60 7.12 5.16
C VAL A 92 14.07 7.48 3.79
N GLU A 93 14.70 8.44 3.10
CA GLU A 93 14.23 8.91 1.79
C GLU A 93 14.27 7.79 0.75
N PHE A 94 15.33 6.97 0.74
CA PHE A 94 15.38 5.73 -0.06
C PHE A 94 14.17 4.84 0.21
N TYR A 95 13.88 4.53 1.47
CA TYR A 95 12.78 3.66 1.82
C TYR A 95 11.41 4.25 1.51
N ARG A 96 11.24 5.59 1.52
CA ARG A 96 9.99 6.24 1.09
C ARG A 96 9.70 5.95 -0.38
N TYR A 97 10.66 6.20 -1.27
CA TYR A 97 10.50 5.90 -2.70
C TYR A 97 10.38 4.41 -2.97
N TRP A 98 11.19 3.58 -2.29
CA TRP A 98 11.15 2.13 -2.42
C TRP A 98 9.78 1.57 -2.06
N CYS A 99 9.23 1.98 -0.92
CA CYS A 99 7.93 1.52 -0.44
C CYS A 99 6.78 1.92 -1.39
N LEU A 100 6.87 3.12 -2.00
CA LEU A 100 5.92 3.56 -3.04
C LEU A 100 6.01 2.70 -4.32
N LYS A 101 7.22 2.42 -4.81
CA LYS A 101 7.43 1.58 -5.99
C LYS A 101 6.97 0.14 -5.76
N GLU A 102 7.27 -0.44 -4.60
CA GLU A 102 6.82 -1.78 -4.23
C GLU A 102 5.29 -1.86 -4.14
N ALA A 103 4.64 -0.87 -3.51
CA ALA A 103 3.18 -0.82 -3.46
C ALA A 103 2.58 -0.73 -4.87
N TYR A 104 3.13 0.09 -5.77
CA TYR A 104 2.68 0.17 -7.16
C TYR A 104 2.81 -1.17 -7.90
N VAL A 105 3.98 -1.81 -7.83
CA VAL A 105 4.25 -3.10 -8.49
C VAL A 105 3.33 -4.20 -7.97
N LYS A 106 3.10 -4.22 -6.66
CA LYS A 106 2.17 -5.15 -6.00
C LYS A 106 0.73 -4.91 -6.44
N ALA A 107 0.32 -3.66 -6.63
CA ALA A 107 -1.02 -3.32 -7.11
C ALA A 107 -1.28 -3.80 -8.54
N ILE A 108 -0.30 -3.67 -9.46
CA ILE A 108 -0.47 -4.14 -10.85
C ILE A 108 -0.23 -5.64 -11.01
N GLY A 109 0.41 -6.28 -10.03
CA GLY A 109 0.71 -7.72 -10.06
C GLY A 109 1.78 -8.11 -11.09
N SER A 110 2.76 -7.23 -11.35
CA SER A 110 3.86 -7.52 -12.29
C SER A 110 5.04 -8.24 -11.65
N GLY A 111 5.17 -8.17 -10.32
CA GLY A 111 6.42 -8.47 -9.63
C GLY A 111 7.53 -7.45 -9.95
N LEU A 112 8.67 -7.60 -9.28
CA LEU A 112 9.87 -6.79 -9.52
C LEU A 112 10.39 -7.05 -10.95
N ALA A 113 9.96 -6.21 -11.88
CA ALA A 113 10.38 -6.24 -13.27
C ALA A 113 11.24 -5.01 -13.60
N SER A 114 11.98 -5.09 -14.71
CA SER A 114 12.71 -3.95 -15.28
C SER A 114 11.77 -2.77 -15.57
N GLY A 115 12.26 -1.53 -15.41
CA GLY A 115 11.51 -0.32 -15.78
C GLY A 115 10.95 0.49 -14.61
N LEU A 116 11.31 0.15 -13.36
CA LEU A 116 10.92 0.95 -12.20
C LEU A 116 11.50 2.37 -12.20
N ASP A 117 12.61 2.58 -12.90
CA ASP A 117 13.19 3.91 -13.17
C ASP A 117 12.21 4.84 -13.92
N LYS A 118 11.25 4.26 -14.67
CA LYS A 118 10.24 5.00 -15.43
C LYS A 118 9.00 5.35 -14.61
N VAL A 119 8.85 4.78 -13.41
CA VAL A 119 7.76 5.04 -12.47
C VAL A 119 8.25 6.09 -11.48
N GLU A 120 8.16 7.36 -11.86
CA GLU A 120 8.74 8.48 -11.12
C GLU A 120 7.72 9.11 -10.19
N PHE A 121 7.98 9.06 -8.89
CA PHE A 121 7.14 9.69 -7.86
C PHE A 121 7.51 11.16 -7.64
N HIS A 122 6.47 11.98 -7.55
CA HIS A 122 6.53 13.38 -7.16
C HIS A 122 5.76 13.53 -5.87
N ASN A 123 6.23 14.40 -4.98
CA ASN A 123 5.53 14.62 -3.72
C ASN A 123 5.63 16.07 -3.23
N THR A 124 4.68 16.45 -2.38
CA THR A 124 4.77 17.64 -1.51
C THR A 124 4.76 17.17 -0.06
N ARG A 125 5.94 17.19 0.57
CA ARG A 125 6.15 16.78 1.98
C ARG A 125 5.58 15.39 2.29
N TRP A 126 5.56 14.48 1.31
CA TRP A 126 4.99 13.13 1.45
C TRP A 126 3.49 13.07 1.81
N THR A 127 2.78 14.20 1.78
CA THR A 127 1.33 14.28 2.07
C THR A 127 0.48 14.30 0.80
N SER A 128 1.04 14.81 -0.30
CA SER A 128 0.46 14.74 -1.63
C SER A 128 1.46 14.01 -2.51
N ILE A 129 1.08 12.86 -3.05
CA ILE A 129 1.96 12.00 -3.85
C ILE A 129 1.28 11.75 -5.20
N SER A 130 2.04 11.94 -6.27
CA SER A 130 1.62 11.65 -7.64
C SER A 130 2.71 10.86 -8.36
N VAL A 131 2.35 10.15 -9.42
CA VAL A 131 3.30 9.37 -10.19
C VAL A 131 3.25 9.76 -11.67
N LYS A 132 4.44 9.78 -12.29
CA LYS A 132 4.60 9.82 -13.74
C LYS A 132 5.12 8.50 -14.23
N ILE A 133 4.53 7.97 -15.31
CA ILE A 133 5.03 6.76 -15.97
C ILE A 133 5.44 7.13 -17.39
N ASN A 134 6.74 6.93 -17.70
CA ASN A 134 7.34 7.40 -18.96
C ASN A 134 7.14 8.92 -19.19
N GLY A 135 7.12 9.71 -18.12
CA GLY A 135 6.94 11.16 -18.17
C GLY A 135 5.49 11.65 -18.21
N GLU A 136 4.52 10.74 -18.38
CA GLU A 136 3.09 11.06 -18.42
C GLU A 136 2.46 11.01 -17.01
N ASP A 137 1.61 11.98 -16.68
CA ASP A 137 0.91 12.01 -15.40
C ASP A 137 -0.16 10.91 -15.30
N MET A 138 -0.09 10.09 -14.26
CA MET A 138 -1.03 8.99 -14.04
C MET A 138 -2.06 9.38 -12.97
N ARG A 139 -3.08 10.14 -13.39
CA ARG A 139 -4.10 10.69 -12.47
C ARG A 139 -5.07 9.65 -11.95
N GLU A 140 -5.09 8.48 -12.58
CA GLU A 140 -5.86 7.31 -12.14
C GLU A 140 -5.20 6.58 -10.96
N TRP A 141 -4.02 7.00 -10.50
CA TRP A 141 -3.37 6.43 -9.33
C TRP A 141 -3.44 7.35 -8.11
N GLY A 142 -3.73 6.74 -6.96
CA GLY A 142 -3.63 7.35 -5.65
C GLY A 142 -2.57 6.65 -4.81
N PHE A 143 -1.80 7.42 -4.05
CA PHE A 143 -0.75 6.91 -3.18
C PHE A 143 -0.81 7.55 -1.81
N TRP A 144 -0.54 6.75 -0.79
CA TRP A 144 -0.46 7.18 0.60
C TRP A 144 0.76 6.59 1.24
N LEU A 145 1.47 7.39 2.02
CA LEU A 145 2.64 6.99 2.77
C LEU A 145 2.44 7.40 4.22
N SER A 146 2.71 6.49 5.15
CA SER A 146 2.58 6.74 6.58
C SER A 146 3.73 6.10 7.33
N GLU A 147 4.14 6.71 8.43
CA GLU A 147 5.12 6.15 9.34
C GLU A 147 4.41 5.51 10.54
N MET A 148 4.89 4.33 10.95
CA MET A 148 4.32 3.53 12.02
C MET A 148 5.39 3.09 13.00
N GLY A 149 5.10 3.31 14.29
CA GLY A 149 5.88 2.77 15.40
C GLY A 149 7.38 3.06 15.30
N LYS A 150 8.19 1.98 15.35
CA LYS A 150 9.66 2.04 15.34
C LYS A 150 10.20 2.16 13.90
N ARG A 151 9.93 3.27 13.22
CA ARG A 151 10.46 3.57 11.88
C ARG A 151 10.05 2.57 10.79
N HIS A 152 8.79 2.13 10.82
CA HIS A 152 8.24 1.39 9.69
C HIS A 152 7.53 2.38 8.78
N LEU A 153 7.83 2.33 7.49
CA LEU A 153 7.06 3.04 6.47
C LEU A 153 6.03 2.09 5.89
N VAL A 154 4.83 2.59 5.67
CA VAL A 154 3.73 1.86 5.02
C VAL A 154 3.22 2.67 3.85
N SER A 155 3.16 2.04 2.69
CA SER A 155 2.69 2.64 1.45
C SER A 155 1.49 1.88 0.91
N ILE A 156 0.44 2.62 0.51
CA ILE A 156 -0.70 2.08 -0.22
C ILE A 156 -0.72 2.70 -1.61
N ALA A 157 -0.90 1.86 -2.63
CA ALA A 157 -1.19 2.27 -3.99
C ALA A 157 -2.59 1.80 -4.38
N LYS A 158 -3.41 2.71 -4.90
CA LYS A 158 -4.70 2.39 -5.52
C LYS A 158 -4.68 2.81 -6.98
N GLY A 159 -5.10 1.91 -7.86
CA GLY A 159 -5.01 2.12 -9.30
C GLY A 159 -6.16 1.50 -10.06
N HIS A 160 -6.29 1.90 -11.32
CA HIS A 160 -7.41 1.46 -12.15
C HIS A 160 -7.20 -0.01 -12.56
N PRO A 161 -8.23 -0.89 -12.52
CA PRO A 161 -8.16 -2.29 -12.94
C PRO A 161 -7.50 -2.55 -14.30
N ARG A 162 -7.70 -1.63 -15.25
CA ARG A 162 -7.04 -1.59 -16.57
C ARG A 162 -5.50 -1.67 -16.51
N SER A 163 -4.87 -1.25 -15.42
CA SER A 163 -3.42 -1.24 -15.24
C SER A 163 -2.83 -2.57 -14.78
N ALA A 164 -3.67 -3.53 -14.36
CA ALA A 164 -3.21 -4.84 -13.92
C ALA A 164 -2.57 -5.65 -15.06
N THR A 165 -1.72 -6.62 -14.71
CA THR A 165 -1.22 -7.61 -15.68
C THR A 165 -2.36 -8.44 -16.28
N GLU A 166 -2.15 -9.00 -17.47
CA GLU A 166 -3.19 -9.78 -18.16
C GLU A 166 -3.62 -11.05 -17.41
N SER A 167 -2.76 -11.63 -16.59
CA SER A 167 -3.14 -12.72 -15.67
C SER A 167 -4.03 -12.21 -14.55
N TYR A 168 -3.72 -11.05 -13.99
CA TYR A 168 -4.48 -10.48 -12.88
C TYR A 168 -5.84 -9.92 -13.35
N LYS A 169 -5.91 -9.26 -14.51
CA LYS A 169 -7.18 -8.80 -15.12
C LYS A 169 -8.22 -9.92 -15.26
N ARG A 170 -7.79 -11.16 -15.52
CA ARG A 170 -8.67 -12.32 -15.66
C ARG A 170 -9.40 -12.72 -14.37
N THR A 171 -8.95 -12.22 -13.21
CA THR A 171 -9.63 -12.45 -11.93
C THR A 171 -10.62 -11.34 -11.59
N LEU A 172 -10.67 -10.26 -12.37
CA LEU A 172 -11.52 -9.09 -12.14
C LEU A 172 -12.81 -9.23 -12.95
N LYS A 173 -13.96 -9.02 -12.32
CA LYS A 173 -15.25 -9.15 -13.03
C LYS A 173 -15.62 -7.89 -13.82
N ARG A 174 -15.06 -6.74 -13.47
CA ARG A 174 -15.36 -5.46 -14.11
C ARG A 174 -14.12 -4.62 -14.30
N ILE A 175 -13.68 -4.45 -15.55
CA ILE A 175 -12.48 -3.66 -15.87
C ILE A 175 -12.81 -2.26 -16.41
N ASP A 176 -14.05 -2.03 -16.86
CA ASP A 176 -14.52 -0.76 -17.41
C ASP A 176 -15.42 -0.02 -16.41
N PHE A 177 -14.99 1.20 -16.08
CA PHE A 177 -15.71 2.16 -15.23
C PHE A 177 -15.89 3.45 -16.01
N ASN A 178 -16.95 4.20 -15.72
CA ASN A 178 -16.95 5.61 -16.11
C ASN A 178 -16.00 6.39 -15.17
N GLU A 179 -15.40 7.47 -15.68
CA GLU A 179 -14.37 8.22 -14.95
C GLU A 179 -14.88 8.87 -13.64
N GLU A 180 -16.18 9.09 -13.51
CA GLU A 180 -16.76 9.66 -12.29
C GLU A 180 -16.88 8.61 -11.17
N GLU A 181 -17.43 7.44 -11.48
CA GLU A 181 -17.53 6.29 -10.58
C GLU A 181 -16.16 5.86 -10.07
N TYR A 182 -15.16 5.81 -10.96
CA TYR A 182 -13.80 5.47 -10.58
C TYR A 182 -13.16 6.53 -9.68
N ARG A 183 -13.32 7.83 -10.01
CA ARG A 183 -12.79 8.92 -9.16
C ARG A 183 -13.42 8.91 -7.77
N MET A 184 -14.72 8.63 -7.68
CA MET A 184 -15.37 8.45 -6.39
C MET A 184 -14.75 7.28 -5.61
N ALA A 185 -14.52 6.13 -6.25
CA ALA A 185 -13.89 4.97 -5.62
C ALA A 185 -12.45 5.25 -5.16
N LEU A 186 -11.67 5.98 -5.97
CA LEU A 186 -10.29 6.36 -5.64
C LEU A 186 -10.20 7.33 -4.45
N GLN A 187 -11.20 8.20 -4.31
CA GLN A 187 -11.28 9.24 -3.26
C GLN A 187 -11.97 8.78 -1.98
N LEU A 188 -12.41 7.52 -1.90
CA LEU A 188 -13.04 7.03 -0.68
C LEU A 188 -12.11 7.24 0.51
N PRO A 189 -12.65 7.73 1.63
CA PRO A 189 -11.85 8.17 2.74
C PRO A 189 -10.95 7.02 3.19
N ASN A 190 -9.64 7.30 3.19
CA ASN A 190 -8.70 6.42 3.80
C ASN A 190 -8.87 6.47 5.30
N VAL A 191 -9.57 5.49 5.83
CA VAL A 191 -9.57 5.22 7.26
C VAL A 191 -8.14 4.93 7.71
N ASP A 192 -7.78 5.46 8.87
CA ASP A 192 -6.51 5.16 9.48
C ASP A 192 -6.34 3.65 9.66
N PHE A 193 -5.10 3.26 9.51
CA PHE A 193 -4.56 1.95 9.78
C PHE A 193 -5.05 1.36 11.12
N VAL A 194 -5.82 0.28 11.08
CA VAL A 194 -6.33 -0.40 12.29
C VAL A 194 -5.34 -1.47 12.75
N SER A 195 -4.84 -1.31 13.97
CA SER A 195 -3.94 -2.26 14.63
C SER A 195 -4.75 -3.34 15.39
N ARG A 196 -4.50 -4.63 15.08
CA ARG A 196 -4.97 -5.83 15.80
C ARG A 196 -3.89 -6.87 16.12
N THR A 197 -3.74 -7.26 17.39
CA THR A 197 -2.82 -8.34 17.80
C THR A 197 -3.25 -9.71 17.28
N VAL A 198 -2.30 -10.66 17.25
CA VAL A 198 -2.62 -12.04 16.85
C VAL A 198 -3.63 -12.63 17.83
N GLU A 199 -3.48 -12.34 19.12
CA GLU A 199 -4.37 -12.74 20.19
C GLU A 199 -5.77 -12.15 20.02
N GLU A 200 -5.87 -10.86 19.69
CA GLU A 200 -7.16 -10.21 19.36
C GLU A 200 -7.81 -10.85 18.14
N LEU A 201 -7.05 -11.16 17.09
CA LEU A 201 -7.56 -11.78 15.88
C LEU A 201 -8.08 -13.21 16.15
N ILE A 202 -7.32 -14.02 16.88
CA ILE A 202 -7.73 -15.38 17.28
C ILE A 202 -9.03 -15.33 18.10
N SER A 203 -9.16 -14.34 18.98
CA SER A 203 -10.36 -14.15 19.80
C SER A 203 -11.60 -13.85 18.96
N VAL A 204 -11.44 -13.10 17.86
CA VAL A 204 -12.52 -12.82 16.89
C VAL A 204 -12.91 -14.07 16.10
N LEU A 205 -11.93 -14.91 15.73
CA LEU A 205 -12.16 -16.13 14.94
C LEU A 205 -12.74 -17.28 15.77
N HIS A 206 -12.46 -17.32 17.08
CA HIS A 206 -12.92 -18.37 17.99
C HIS A 206 -13.60 -17.81 19.26
N PRO A 207 -14.72 -17.06 19.13
CA PRO A 207 -15.35 -16.39 20.26
C PRO A 207 -15.84 -17.36 21.35
N LYS A 208 -16.21 -18.59 20.96
CA LYS A 208 -16.66 -19.66 21.89
C LYS A 208 -15.53 -20.29 22.72
N VAL A 209 -14.28 -20.24 22.26
CA VAL A 209 -13.13 -20.86 22.96
C VAL A 209 -12.56 -19.89 24.01
N TYR A 210 -12.70 -18.59 23.79
CA TYR A 210 -12.17 -17.54 24.68
C TYR A 210 -13.25 -16.85 25.54
N GLY A 211 -14.45 -17.42 25.64
CA GLY A 211 -15.47 -16.95 26.58
C GLY A 211 -16.12 -15.60 26.24
N ILE A 212 -16.03 -15.13 24.99
CA ILE A 212 -16.73 -13.92 24.55
C ILE A 212 -18.16 -14.32 24.17
N THR A 213 -19.09 -14.16 25.12
CA THR A 213 -20.53 -14.23 24.84
C THR A 213 -20.90 -13.03 23.98
N THR A 214 -21.25 -13.28 22.71
CA THR A 214 -21.97 -12.29 21.92
C THR A 214 -23.36 -12.16 22.53
N ASP A 215 -23.62 -11.04 23.20
CA ASP A 215 -24.98 -10.64 23.57
C ASP A 215 -25.76 -10.40 22.27
N LYS A 216 -26.36 -11.48 21.77
CA LYS A 216 -27.57 -11.39 20.96
C LYS A 216 -28.69 -11.03 21.92
N ASN A 217 -28.90 -9.74 22.16
CA ASN A 217 -30.18 -9.15 22.56
C ASN A 217 -30.04 -7.63 22.61
N ASN A 218 -30.51 -6.95 21.57
CA ASN A 218 -31.55 -5.94 21.73
C ASN A 218 -32.28 -5.76 20.40
N ALA A 219 -33.60 -5.85 20.52
CA ALA A 219 -34.62 -5.81 19.50
C ALA A 219 -34.67 -4.49 18.71
#